data_AF-A0A1G9FFV8-F1
#
_entry.id   AF-A0A1G9FFV8-F1
#
_cell.length_a   1.000
_cell.length_b   1.000
_cell.length_c   1.000
_cell.angle_alpha   90.00
_cell.angle_beta   90.00
_cell.angle_gamma   90.00
#
_symmetry.space_group_name_H-M   'P 1'
#
loop_
_entity.id
_entity.type
_entity.pdbx_description
1 polymer ?
#
loop_
_entity_poly.entity_id
_entity_poly.type
_entity_poly.pdbx_seq_one_letter_code
_entity_poly.pdbx_strand_id
1 'polypeptide(L)' 'MKEPIKNYKVWIGFLIIFILLNPWYFPSGGEPVLIFGVPLWALVIILMSIVLSLYITYVIHFHWDTDEDEDIREEE' A
#
# COMPACT_ATOMS: atom_id res chain seq x y z
N MET A 1 -9.99 23.15 3.85
CA MET A 1 -9.71 22.05 4.80
C MET A 1 -10.54 20.82 4.44
N LYS A 2 -10.04 19.98 3.52
CA LYS A 2 -10.72 18.74 3.12
C LYS A 2 -9.98 17.59 3.80
N GLU A 3 -10.43 17.22 5.00
CA GLU A 3 -9.72 16.23 5.81
C GLU A 3 -9.67 14.86 5.08
N PRO A 4 -8.48 14.32 4.82
CA PRO A 4 -8.30 13.04 4.12
C PRO A 4 -8.92 11.85 4.87
N ILE A 5 -9.17 12.00 6.18
CA ILE A 5 -9.94 11.06 7.01
C ILE A 5 -11.36 10.81 6.46
N LYS A 6 -11.92 11.75 5.69
CA LYS A 6 -13.29 11.64 5.16
C LYS A 6 -13.39 10.81 3.86
N ASN A 7 -12.26 10.53 3.19
CA ASN A 7 -12.23 9.72 1.97
C ASN A 7 -12.17 8.22 2.30
N TYR A 8 -13.33 7.63 2.63
CA TYR A 8 -13.47 6.21 2.95
C TYR A 8 -12.88 5.25 1.89
N LYS A 9 -12.77 5.71 0.63
CA LYS A 9 -12.16 4.96 -0.48
C LYS A 9 -10.68 4.63 -0.24
N VAL A 10 -9.94 5.53 0.41
CA VAL A 10 -8.53 5.32 0.75
C VAL A 10 -8.37 4.19 1.77
N TRP A 11 -9.27 4.16 2.76
CA TRP A 11 -9.29 3.12 3.77
C TRP A 11 -9.63 1.74 3.20
N ILE A 12 -10.50 1.65 2.18
CA ILE A 12 -10.75 0.38 1.50
C ILE A 12 -9.48 -0.14 0.82
N GLY A 13 -8.76 0.72 0.08
CA GLY A 13 -7.51 0.31 -0.56
C GLY A 13 -6.49 -0.17 0.46
N PHE A 14 -6.36 0.55 1.57
CA PHE A 14 -5.49 0.15 2.68
C PHE A 14 -5.89 -1.20 3.29
N LEU A 15 -7.19 -1.42 3.51
CA LEU A 15 -7.73 -2.68 4.05
C LEU A 15 -7.43 -3.86 3.11
N ILE A 16 -7.59 -3.67 1.79
CA ILE A 16 -7.29 -4.70 0.79
C ILE A 16 -5.79 -5.05 0.81
N ILE A 17 -4.92 -4.04 0.80
CA ILE A 17 -3.46 -4.26 0.84
C ILE A 17 -3.08 -4.97 2.16
N PHE A 18 -3.67 -4.57 3.28
CA PHE A 18 -3.43 -5.18 4.58
C PHE A 18 -3.86 -6.65 4.64
N ILE A 19 -5.02 -6.98 4.06
CA ILE A 19 -5.49 -8.37 3.93
C ILE A 19 -4.49 -9.19 3.09
N LEU A 20 -4.03 -8.63 1.97
CA LEU A 20 -3.13 -9.34 1.05
C LEU A 20 -1.70 -9.50 1.61
N LEU A 21 -1.28 -8.61 2.50
CA LEU A 21 -0.03 -8.73 3.25
C LEU A 21 -0.03 -9.92 4.22
N ASN A 22 -1.20 -10.37 4.66
CA ASN A 22 -1.30 -11.52 5.56
C ASN A 22 -1.44 -12.82 4.74
N PRO A 23 -0.47 -13.73 4.77
CA PRO A 23 -0.44 -14.90 3.89
C PRO A 23 -1.42 -16.02 4.31
N TRP A 24 -2.53 -15.70 4.98
CA TRP A 24 -3.53 -16.69 5.44
C TRP A 24 -4.13 -17.54 4.31
N TYR A 25 -3.99 -17.08 3.07
CA TYR A 25 -4.55 -17.70 1.87
C TYR A 25 -3.61 -18.74 1.29
N PHE A 26 -2.37 -18.82 1.80
CA PHE A 26 -1.47 -19.92 1.51
C PHE A 26 -1.83 -21.15 2.37
N PRO A 27 -1.84 -22.34 1.77
CA PRO A 27 -2.11 -23.57 2.51
C PRO A 27 -1.04 -23.80 3.57
N SER A 28 -1.45 -23.87 4.84
CA SER A 28 -0.55 -24.12 5.98
C SER A 28 -0.23 -25.60 6.20
N GLY A 29 -0.93 -26.50 5.50
CA GLY A 29 -0.84 -27.95 5.68
C GLY A 29 0.01 -28.70 4.64
N GLY A 30 0.62 -28.00 3.68
CA GLY A 30 1.48 -28.58 2.64
C GLY A 30 2.85 -27.93 2.60
N GLU A 31 3.79 -28.53 1.86
CA GLU A 31 5.09 -27.88 1.62
C GLU A 31 4.87 -26.52 0.95
N PRO A 32 5.45 -25.43 1.47
CA PRO A 32 5.29 -24.12 0.87
C PRO A 32 5.87 -24.15 -0.55
N VAL A 33 5.17 -23.51 -1.49
CA VAL A 33 5.69 -23.37 -2.86
C VAL A 33 6.98 -22.55 -2.79
N LEU A 34 8.11 -23.18 -3.10
CA LEU A 34 9.41 -22.54 -3.12
C LEU A 34 9.73 -22.07 -4.53
N ILE A 35 10.07 -20.79 -4.68
CA ILE A 35 10.62 -20.20 -5.90
C ILE A 35 12.06 -19.80 -5.60
N PHE A 36 13.04 -20.37 -6.32
CA PHE A 36 14.48 -20.14 -6.09
C PHE A 36 14.92 -20.36 -4.62
N GLY A 37 14.27 -21.28 -3.90
CA GLY A 37 14.55 -21.54 -2.48
C GLY A 37 13.89 -20.58 -1.49
N VAL A 38 13.11 -19.60 -1.97
CA VAL A 38 12.33 -18.67 -1.14
C VAL A 38 10.85 -19.05 -1.19
N PRO A 39 10.14 -19.07 -0.06
CA PRO A 39 8.70 -19.29 -0.08
C PRO A 39 7.96 -18.23 -0.88
N LEU A 40 7.03 -18.64 -1.74
CA LEU A 40 6.25 -17.75 -2.60
C LEU A 40 5.50 -16.69 -1.79
N TRP A 41 4.97 -17.07 -0.63
CA TRP A 41 4.30 -16.15 0.30
C TRP A 41 5.23 -15.02 0.76
N ALA A 42 6.53 -15.28 0.95
CA ALA A 42 7.49 -14.25 1.35
C ALA A 42 7.74 -13.25 0.22
N LEU A 43 7.83 -13.72 -1.04
CA LEU A 43 7.94 -12.85 -2.21
C LEU A 43 6.70 -11.96 -2.38
N VAL A 44 5.51 -12.53 -2.13
CA VAL A 44 4.26 -11.76 -2.17
C VAL A 44 4.24 -10.67 -1.10
N ILE A 45 4.69 -10.96 0.14
CA ILE A 45 4.77 -9.93 1.20
C ILE A 45 5.73 -8.81 0.80
N ILE A 46 6.89 -9.14 0.22
CA ILE A 46 7.84 -8.13 -0.24
C ILE A 46 7.21 -7.24 -1.32
N LEU A 47 6.56 -7.85 -2.32
CA LEU A 47 5.86 -7.13 -3.38
C LEU A 47 4.75 -6.23 -2.80
N MET A 48 3.94 -6.75 -1.88
CA MET A 48 2.86 -5.99 -1.25
C MET A 48 3.37 -4.88 -0.33
N SER A 49 4.57 -5.01 0.24
CA SER A 49 5.21 -3.93 0.99
C SER A 49 5.61 -2.77 0.09
N ILE A 50 6.11 -3.08 -1.12
CA ILE A 50 6.41 -2.06 -2.14
C ILE A 50 5.12 -1.37 -2.59
N VAL A 51 4.08 -2.16 -2.90
CA VAL A 51 2.76 -1.64 -3.27
C VAL A 51 2.20 -0.75 -2.16
N LEU A 52 2.32 -1.15 -0.90
CA LEU A 52 1.89 -0.33 0.24
C LEU A 52 2.63 1.01 0.29
N SER A 53 3.96 1.01 0.13
CA SER A 53 4.76 2.24 0.10
C SER A 53 4.33 3.18 -1.03
N LEU A 54 4.13 2.65 -2.24
CA LEU A 54 3.62 3.42 -3.38
C LEU A 54 2.20 3.92 -3.13
N TYR A 55 1.35 3.11 -2.51
CA TYR A 55 -0.03 3.49 -2.19
C TYR A 55 -0.09 4.62 -1.18
N ILE A 56 0.73 4.57 -0.11
CA ILE A 56 0.86 5.67 0.86
C ILE A 56 1.32 6.94 0.15
N THR A 57 2.36 6.84 -0.69
CA THR A 57 2.88 7.97 -1.46
C THR A 57 1.81 8.58 -2.37
N TYR A 58 1.06 7.75 -3.10
CA TYR A 58 -0.06 8.17 -3.94
C TYR A 58 -1.16 8.86 -3.13
N VAL A 59 -1.52 8.30 -1.98
CA VAL A 59 -2.54 8.86 -1.09
C VAL A 59 -2.11 10.22 -0.57
N ILE A 60 -0.85 10.38 -0.20
CA ILE A 60 -0.33 11.69 0.21
C ILE A 60 -0.41 12.66 -0.97
N HIS A 61 0.14 12.33 -2.14
CA HIS A 61 0.18 13.27 -3.28
C HIS A 61 -1.20 13.66 -3.86
N PHE A 62 -2.16 12.73 -3.91
CA PHE A 62 -3.45 12.95 -4.60
C PHE A 62 -4.65 13.15 -3.69
N HIS A 63 -4.55 12.74 -2.42
CA HIS A 63 -5.66 12.79 -1.47
C HIS A 63 -5.34 13.59 -0.21
N TRP A 64 -4.07 13.89 0.07
CA TRP A 64 -3.69 14.90 1.03
C TRP A 64 -3.55 16.23 0.31
N ASP A 65 -4.47 17.15 0.61
CA ASP A 65 -4.37 18.56 0.23
C ASP A 65 -3.30 19.16 1.15
N THR A 66 -2.03 18.90 0.83
CA THR A 66 -0.93 19.61 1.48
C THR A 66 -0.87 20.93 0.76
N ASP A 67 -1.20 22.03 1.44
CA ASP A 67 -1.11 23.40 0.92
C ASP A 67 0.31 23.77 0.37
N GLU A 68 1.27 22.83 0.38
CA GLU A 68 2.63 22.92 -0.18
C GLU A 68 2.67 23.04 -1.72
N ASP A 69 1.65 22.59 -2.47
CA ASP A 69 1.61 22.75 -3.94
C ASP A 69 1.19 24.16 -4.40
N GLU A 70 0.74 25.04 -3.49
CA GLU A 70 0.50 26.45 -3.78
C GLU A 70 1.77 27.29 -3.61
N ASP A 71 2.65 26.98 -2.64
CA ASP A 71 3.90 27.74 -2.39
C ASP A 71 4.98 27.55 -3.49
N ILE A 72 5.05 26.38 -4.15
CA ILE A 72 6.09 26.12 -5.17
C ILE A 72 5.80 26.87 -6.49
N ARG A 73 4.57 27.33 -6.72
CA ARG A 73 4.17 28.04 -7.96
C ARG A 73 4.25 29.57 -7.87
N GLU A 74 4.47 30.13 -6.67
CA GLU A 74 4.64 31.57 -6.50
C GLU A 74 6.12 32.02 -6.54
N GLU A 75 7.09 31.08 -6.63
CA GLU A 75 8.53 31.38 -6.73
C GLU A 75 9.15 31.24 -8.14
N GLU A 76 8.37 30.90 -9.20
CA GLU A 76 8.80 31.00 -10.62
C GLU A 76 8.22 32.25 -11.33
#